data_AF-A0A1F7FW42-F1
#
_entry.id   AF-A0A1F7FW42-F1
#
_cell.length_a   1.000
_cell.length_b   1.000
_cell.length_c   1.000
_cell.angle_alpha   90.00
_cell.angle_beta   90.00
_cell.angle_gamma   90.00
#
_symmetry.space_group_name_H-M   'P 1'
#
loop_
_entity.id
_entity.type
_entity.pdbx_description
1 polymer ?
#
loop_
_entity_poly.entity_id
_entity_poly.type
_entity_poly.pdbx_seq_one_letter_code
_entity_poly.pdbx_strand_id
1 'polypeptide(L)'
;MRKRKYFTSIILLTLIAVLLNGASIRRAVERSEKNPVPKGRPNYDAMFADGKLRIAVFWGWDHPRDTIMGSFPAFETLNGKRLYHKGRPVLIEIGMITQINEKPKSIFKSALEDKTIDMVIYSGHARYGKGMAFESMEDIFKCGNGDLIEDRHVKPFKVFKATSEDLDTTNFSQNYKIVMLNCCDSQGHFRQSWTRRFKECGAPIELLTVEFPVFNIADHRRVLNLLRDVLAFADWKTIKNNYESEIHKRKNHLIIDSAYNHTEADFAMDSAF
;
A
#
# COMPACT_ATOMS: atom_id res chain seq x y z
N MET A 1 5.02 8.94 65.06
CA MET A 1 4.81 9.86 63.91
C MET A 1 5.40 9.38 62.57
N ARG A 2 6.45 8.54 62.51
CA ARG A 2 7.05 8.09 61.23
C ARG A 2 6.13 7.21 60.36
N LYS A 3 5.35 6.27 60.94
CA LYS A 3 4.48 5.35 60.17
C LYS A 3 3.34 6.04 59.39
N ARG A 4 2.84 7.20 59.86
CA ARG A 4 1.79 7.98 59.14
C ARG A 4 2.31 8.68 57.88
N LYS A 5 3.59 9.09 57.84
CA LYS A 5 4.19 9.76 56.67
C LYS A 5 4.37 8.83 55.46
N TYR A 6 4.65 7.55 55.70
CA TYR A 6 4.81 6.57 54.61
C TYR A 6 3.46 6.19 53.97
N PHE A 7 2.39 6.08 54.78
CA PHE A 7 1.05 5.79 54.28
C PHE A 7 0.53 6.91 53.34
N THR A 8 0.76 8.18 53.68
CA THR A 8 0.38 9.31 52.84
C THR A 8 1.18 9.38 51.54
N SER A 9 2.48 9.03 51.57
CA SER A 9 3.31 8.99 50.35
C SER A 9 2.92 7.85 49.41
N ILE A 10 2.56 6.67 49.94
CA ILE A 10 2.10 5.55 49.12
C ILE A 10 0.79 5.91 48.43
N ILE A 11 -0.19 6.46 49.16
CA ILE A 11 -1.47 6.86 48.58
C ILE A 11 -1.28 7.91 47.49
N LEU A 12 -0.41 8.91 47.70
CA LEU A 12 -0.12 9.95 46.70
C LEU A 12 0.54 9.38 45.44
N LEU A 13 1.51 8.46 45.59
CA LEU A 13 2.17 7.78 44.46
C LEU A 13 1.20 6.88 43.70
N THR A 14 0.28 6.22 44.39
CA THR A 14 -0.76 5.40 43.76
C THR A 14 -1.74 6.28 42.98
N LEU A 15 -2.12 7.44 43.52
CA LEU A 15 -3.00 8.40 42.84
C LEU A 15 -2.34 8.98 41.58
N ILE A 16 -1.05 9.32 41.66
CA ILE A 16 -0.26 9.79 40.50
C ILE A 16 -0.15 8.67 39.46
N ALA A 17 0.09 7.43 39.86
CA ALA A 17 0.13 6.29 38.94
C ALA A 17 -1.22 6.03 38.27
N VAL A 18 -2.34 6.20 39.00
CA VAL A 18 -3.70 6.08 38.45
C VAL A 18 -4.04 7.26 37.54
N LEU A 19 -3.61 8.49 37.84
CA LEU A 19 -3.79 9.65 36.97
C LEU A 19 -2.93 9.56 35.69
N LEU A 20 -1.68 9.10 35.80
CA LEU A 20 -0.79 8.90 34.66
C LEU A 20 -1.25 7.73 33.77
N ASN A 21 -1.75 6.63 34.35
CA ASN A 21 -2.33 5.53 33.59
C ASN A 21 -3.74 5.86 33.07
N GLY A 22 -4.54 6.63 33.81
CA GLY A 22 -5.88 7.08 33.42
C GLY A 22 -5.86 8.12 32.29
N ALA A 23 -4.83 8.97 32.23
CA ALA A 23 -4.60 9.89 31.11
C ALA A 23 -4.22 9.17 29.80
N SER A 24 -3.79 7.89 29.87
CA SER A 24 -3.51 7.06 28.71
C SER A 24 -4.76 6.37 28.12
N ILE A 25 -5.92 6.49 28.78
CA ILE A 25 -7.17 5.88 28.34
C ILE A 25 -7.88 6.81 27.33
N ARG A 26 -7.71 6.45 26.05
CA ARG A 26 -8.66 6.62 24.95
C ARG A 26 -9.18 8.04 24.72
N ARG A 27 -8.32 8.90 24.16
CA ARG A 27 -8.82 9.77 23.08
C ARG A 27 -8.87 8.91 21.81
N ALA A 28 -10.06 8.47 21.42
CA ALA A 28 -10.32 8.22 20.01
C ALA A 28 -10.11 9.58 19.32
N VAL A 29 -8.89 9.80 18.83
CA VAL A 29 -8.59 11.00 18.04
C VAL A 29 -9.29 10.74 16.71
N GLU A 30 -10.55 11.14 16.60
CA GLU A 30 -11.15 11.29 15.28
C GLU A 30 -10.22 12.18 14.46
N ARG A 31 -9.99 11.81 13.19
CA ARG A 31 -9.27 12.65 12.23
C ARG A 31 -9.91 14.03 12.25
N SER A 32 -9.28 14.94 12.98
CA SER A 32 -9.81 16.27 13.20
C SER A 32 -9.88 16.97 11.84
N GLU A 33 -11.09 17.18 11.35
CA GLU A 33 -11.42 18.08 10.23
C GLU A 33 -10.83 19.50 10.42
N LYS A 34 -10.35 19.84 11.64
CA LYS A 34 -9.82 21.16 12.00
C LYS A 34 -8.40 21.46 11.52
N ASN A 35 -7.70 20.54 10.86
CA ASN A 35 -6.50 20.89 10.10
C ASN A 35 -6.82 20.71 8.62
N PRO A 36 -7.32 21.76 7.94
CA PRO A 36 -7.54 21.68 6.50
C PRO A 36 -6.18 21.41 5.85
N VAL A 37 -5.96 20.17 5.43
CA VAL A 37 -4.88 19.85 4.51
C VAL A 37 -5.16 20.69 3.26
N PRO A 38 -4.22 21.57 2.84
CA PRO A 38 -4.43 22.36 1.65
C PRO A 38 -4.78 21.44 0.48
N LYS A 39 -5.91 21.68 -0.19
CA LYS A 39 -6.31 20.91 -1.38
C LYS A 39 -5.14 20.84 -2.35
N GLY A 40 -4.76 19.62 -2.75
CA GLY A 40 -3.69 19.39 -3.72
C GLY A 40 -2.26 19.36 -3.17
N ARG A 41 -2.05 19.30 -1.85
CA ARG A 41 -0.70 19.06 -1.28
C ARG A 41 -0.65 17.75 -0.46
N PRO A 42 0.18 16.79 -0.88
CA PRO A 42 0.50 15.61 -0.08
C PRO A 42 0.92 15.98 1.34
N ASN A 43 0.25 15.42 2.36
CA ASN A 43 0.58 15.65 3.76
C ASN A 43 0.85 14.31 4.45
N TYR A 44 2.08 13.82 4.29
CA TYR A 44 2.54 12.56 4.88
C TYR A 44 2.27 12.50 6.39
N ASP A 45 2.42 13.61 7.11
CA ASP A 45 2.13 13.67 8.55
C ASP A 45 0.66 13.41 8.89
N ALA A 46 -0.27 13.72 7.99
CA ALA A 46 -1.71 13.53 8.21
C ALA A 46 -2.11 12.04 8.29
N MET A 47 -1.29 11.13 7.74
CA MET A 47 -1.51 9.69 7.87
C MET A 47 -1.42 9.24 9.33
N PHE A 48 -0.59 9.91 10.15
CA PHE A 48 -0.32 9.53 11.52
C PHE A 48 -1.17 10.28 12.55
N ALA A 49 -2.03 11.20 12.10
CA ALA A 49 -2.67 12.20 12.95
C ALA A 49 -3.65 11.61 13.99
N ASP A 50 -4.30 10.49 13.67
CA ASP A 50 -5.23 9.78 14.57
C ASP A 50 -4.52 8.73 15.46
N GLY A 51 -3.19 8.64 15.37
CA GLY A 51 -2.40 7.66 16.10
C GLY A 51 -2.50 6.24 15.54
N LYS A 52 -2.98 6.08 14.31
CA LYS A 52 -3.02 4.80 13.61
C LYS A 52 -2.49 4.97 12.18
N LEU A 53 -1.70 4.00 11.72
CA LEU A 53 -1.31 3.90 10.32
C LEU A 53 -1.92 2.61 9.76
N ARG A 54 -2.90 2.77 8.87
CA ARG A 54 -3.67 1.68 8.27
C ARG A 54 -3.21 1.42 6.84
N ILE A 55 -2.68 0.23 6.62
CA ILE A 55 -2.11 -0.22 5.35
C ILE A 55 -2.91 -1.42 4.86
N ALA A 56 -3.39 -1.36 3.62
CA ALA A 56 -4.02 -2.49 2.95
C ALA A 56 -3.11 -2.99 1.81
N VAL A 57 -2.63 -4.23 1.92
CA VAL A 57 -1.78 -4.89 0.94
C VAL A 57 -2.59 -5.93 0.18
N PHE A 58 -2.64 -5.80 -1.14
CA PHE A 58 -3.36 -6.68 -2.05
C PHE A 58 -2.38 -7.46 -2.90
N TRP A 59 -2.44 -8.78 -2.78
CA TRP A 59 -1.72 -9.72 -3.64
C TRP A 59 -2.69 -10.22 -4.72
N GLY A 60 -2.44 -9.77 -5.95
CA GLY A 60 -3.26 -10.09 -7.12
C GLY A 60 -3.00 -11.49 -7.69
N TRP A 61 -3.68 -11.77 -8.79
CA TRP A 61 -3.62 -13.05 -9.48
C TRP A 61 -2.20 -13.40 -9.89
N ASP A 62 -1.89 -14.70 -9.83
CA ASP A 62 -0.65 -15.31 -10.32
C ASP A 62 0.63 -14.72 -9.69
N HIS A 63 0.51 -14.23 -8.45
CA HIS A 63 1.67 -14.02 -7.58
C HIS A 63 2.08 -15.34 -6.92
N PRO A 64 3.39 -15.70 -6.91
CA PRO A 64 3.83 -16.96 -6.34
C PRO A 64 3.44 -17.06 -4.87
N ARG A 65 2.87 -18.20 -4.50
CA ARG A 65 2.45 -18.45 -3.11
C ARG A 65 3.61 -18.23 -2.15
N ASP A 66 4.82 -18.68 -2.48
CA ASP A 66 5.99 -18.54 -1.62
C ASP A 66 6.43 -17.08 -1.43
N THR A 67 6.24 -16.24 -2.46
CA THR A 67 6.45 -14.79 -2.37
C THR A 67 5.46 -14.14 -1.42
N ILE A 68 4.19 -14.54 -1.49
CA ILE A 68 3.14 -14.06 -0.58
C ILE A 68 3.45 -14.54 0.85
N MET A 69 3.71 -15.84 1.06
CA MET A 69 4.04 -16.43 2.37
C MET A 69 5.31 -15.82 2.99
N GLY A 70 6.33 -15.52 2.19
CA GLY A 70 7.58 -14.89 2.66
C GLY A 70 7.37 -13.50 3.28
N SER A 71 6.27 -12.82 2.96
CA SER A 71 5.91 -11.53 3.55
C SER A 71 5.14 -11.63 4.87
N PHE A 72 4.52 -12.79 5.15
CA PHE A 72 3.62 -12.97 6.31
C PHE A 72 4.33 -12.70 7.64
N PRO A 73 5.53 -13.26 7.92
CA PRO A 73 6.19 -13.02 9.20
C PRO A 73 6.47 -11.54 9.47
N ALA A 74 6.81 -10.78 8.42
CA ALA A 74 7.04 -9.34 8.56
C ALA A 74 5.74 -8.60 8.88
N PHE A 75 4.64 -8.90 8.18
CA PHE A 75 3.35 -8.27 8.44
C PHE A 75 2.77 -8.62 9.80
N GLU A 76 2.83 -9.89 10.21
CA GLU A 76 2.41 -10.33 11.54
C GLU A 76 3.25 -9.68 12.64
N THR A 77 4.56 -9.54 12.42
CA THR A 77 5.46 -8.88 13.37
C THR A 77 5.16 -7.39 13.52
N LEU A 78 4.80 -6.71 12.43
CA LEU A 78 4.54 -5.27 12.40
C LEU A 78 3.11 -4.92 12.85
N ASN A 79 2.13 -5.75 12.51
CA ASN A 79 0.73 -5.50 12.81
C ASN A 79 0.49 -5.44 14.32
N GLY A 80 -0.23 -4.42 14.78
CA GLY A 80 -0.49 -4.18 16.19
C GLY A 80 0.69 -3.56 16.97
N LYS A 81 1.85 -3.33 16.34
CA LYS A 81 2.97 -2.64 16.99
C LYS A 81 2.74 -1.15 17.07
N ARG A 82 3.35 -0.52 18.06
CA ARG A 82 3.40 0.93 18.21
C ARG A 82 4.78 1.44 17.84
N LEU A 83 4.83 2.33 16.86
CA LEU A 83 6.02 3.10 16.52
C LEU A 83 5.82 4.55 16.97
N TYR A 84 6.89 5.34 17.08
CA TYR A 84 6.80 6.73 17.53
C TYR A 84 7.06 7.68 16.36
N HIS A 85 6.01 8.37 15.90
CA HIS A 85 6.14 9.46 14.93
C HIS A 85 6.16 10.80 15.66
N LYS A 86 7.24 11.57 15.55
CA LYS A 86 7.39 12.88 16.21
C LYS A 86 7.02 12.85 17.70
N GLY A 87 7.45 11.79 18.40
CA GLY A 87 7.21 11.58 19.83
C GLY A 87 5.80 11.10 20.19
N ARG A 88 4.90 10.88 19.22
CA ARG A 88 3.55 10.34 19.44
C ARG A 88 3.49 8.86 19.05
N PRO A 89 2.88 7.99 19.88
CA PRO A 89 2.70 6.59 19.51
C PRO A 89 1.69 6.48 18.36
N VAL A 90 2.05 5.69 17.35
CA VAL A 90 1.23 5.33 16.19
C VAL A 90 1.11 3.81 16.18
N LEU A 91 -0.13 3.30 16.24
CA LEU A 91 -0.43 1.89 16.07
C LEU A 91 -0.41 1.53 14.59
N ILE A 92 0.34 0.49 14.22
CA ILE A 92 0.39 -0.01 12.86
C ILE A 92 -0.69 -1.07 12.68
N GLU A 93 -1.54 -0.90 11.67
CA GLU A 93 -2.62 -1.84 11.31
C GLU A 93 -2.40 -2.25 9.85
N ILE A 94 -2.04 -3.52 9.62
CA ILE A 94 -1.79 -4.05 8.27
C ILE A 94 -2.86 -5.10 7.96
N GLY A 95 -3.67 -4.81 6.96
CA GLY A 95 -4.58 -5.76 6.34
C GLY A 95 -3.92 -6.36 5.11
N MET A 96 -3.94 -7.68 4.99
CA MET A 96 -3.44 -8.39 3.82
C MET A 96 -4.57 -9.14 3.15
N ILE A 97 -4.72 -8.90 1.86
CA ILE A 97 -5.75 -9.45 1.00
C ILE A 97 -5.03 -10.21 -0.12
N THR A 98 -5.51 -11.40 -0.41
CA THR A 98 -4.94 -12.33 -1.38
C THR A 98 -6.03 -12.87 -2.28
N GLN A 99 -5.65 -13.60 -3.32
CA GLN A 99 -6.59 -14.27 -4.24
C GLN A 99 -7.55 -15.26 -3.57
N ILE A 100 -7.27 -15.75 -2.35
CA ILE A 100 -8.18 -16.67 -1.63
C ILE A 100 -9.29 -15.97 -0.84
N ASN A 101 -9.21 -14.65 -0.69
CA ASN A 101 -10.25 -13.89 -0.03
C ASN A 101 -11.49 -13.81 -0.92
N GLU A 102 -12.68 -13.85 -0.36
CA GLU A 102 -13.91 -13.67 -1.13
C GLU A 102 -13.98 -12.25 -1.71
N LYS A 103 -14.19 -12.14 -3.04
CA LYS A 103 -14.37 -10.88 -3.78
C LYS A 103 -13.21 -9.88 -3.58
N PRO A 104 -11.94 -10.28 -3.83
CA PRO A 104 -10.77 -9.48 -3.51
C PRO A 104 -10.74 -8.14 -4.28
N LYS A 105 -11.23 -8.13 -5.53
CA LYS A 105 -11.43 -6.89 -6.31
C LYS A 105 -12.36 -5.89 -5.63
N SER A 106 -13.46 -6.36 -5.04
CA SER A 106 -14.41 -5.49 -4.35
C SER A 106 -13.78 -4.90 -3.09
N ILE A 107 -13.03 -5.72 -2.33
CA ILE A 107 -12.30 -5.26 -1.14
C ILE A 107 -11.28 -4.19 -1.53
N PHE A 108 -10.60 -4.36 -2.66
CA PHE A 108 -9.68 -3.36 -3.19
C PHE A 108 -10.37 -2.02 -3.46
N LYS A 109 -11.49 -2.03 -4.19
CA LYS A 109 -12.31 -0.82 -4.41
C LYS A 109 -12.70 -0.18 -3.08
N SER A 110 -13.25 -0.96 -2.14
CA SER A 110 -13.64 -0.45 -0.83
C SER A 110 -12.45 0.15 -0.07
N ALA A 111 -11.26 -0.44 -0.16
CA ALA A 111 -10.08 0.09 0.50
C ALA A 111 -9.58 1.41 -0.10
N LEU A 112 -9.77 1.64 -1.40
CA LEU A 112 -9.50 2.92 -2.05
C LEU A 112 -10.46 4.01 -1.56
N GLU A 113 -11.74 3.66 -1.36
CA GLU A 113 -12.81 4.57 -0.94
C GLU A 113 -12.78 4.85 0.58
N ASP A 114 -12.25 3.92 1.37
CA ASP A 114 -12.19 4.04 2.83
C ASP A 114 -11.32 5.22 3.28
N LYS A 115 -11.91 6.12 4.06
CA LYS A 115 -11.28 7.32 4.61
C LYS A 115 -10.30 7.04 5.75
N THR A 116 -10.33 5.84 6.32
CA THR A 116 -9.48 5.44 7.45
C THR A 116 -8.20 4.77 6.99
N ILE A 117 -8.20 4.15 5.80
CA ILE A 117 -7.01 3.53 5.22
C ILE A 117 -6.09 4.62 4.68
N ASP A 118 -4.82 4.53 5.04
CA ASP A 118 -3.81 5.55 4.72
C ASP A 118 -2.97 5.15 3.52
N MET A 119 -2.78 3.85 3.35
CA MET A 119 -1.97 3.30 2.28
C MET A 119 -2.65 2.08 1.66
N VAL A 120 -2.75 2.07 0.33
CA VAL A 120 -3.22 0.92 -0.44
C VAL A 120 -2.11 0.48 -1.38
N ILE A 121 -1.71 -0.78 -1.29
CA ILE A 121 -0.67 -1.38 -2.11
C ILE A 121 -1.31 -2.51 -2.90
N TYR A 122 -1.26 -2.43 -4.22
CA TYR A 122 -1.54 -3.56 -5.11
C TYR A 122 -0.22 -4.14 -5.61
N SER A 123 -0.03 -5.44 -5.48
CA SER A 123 1.10 -6.18 -6.04
C SER A 123 0.57 -7.44 -6.73
N GLY A 124 0.72 -7.53 -8.04
CA GLY A 124 0.11 -8.60 -8.81
C GLY A 124 0.19 -8.35 -10.30
N HIS A 125 -0.37 -9.28 -11.07
CA HIS A 125 -0.42 -9.15 -12.51
C HIS A 125 -1.38 -8.05 -12.98
N ALA A 126 -1.06 -7.50 -14.14
CA ALA A 126 -1.91 -6.55 -14.83
C ALA A 126 -2.08 -6.99 -16.28
N ARG A 127 -3.23 -6.64 -16.85
CA ARG A 127 -3.68 -7.09 -18.16
C ARG A 127 -3.48 -6.00 -19.19
N TYR A 128 -2.24 -5.50 -19.33
CA TYR A 128 -1.80 -4.49 -20.29
C TYR A 128 -2.93 -3.55 -20.74
N GLY A 129 -3.20 -2.54 -19.92
CA GLY A 129 -4.21 -1.51 -20.10
C GLY A 129 -5.67 -1.93 -19.85
N LYS A 130 -6.01 -3.23 -19.73
CA LYS A 130 -7.35 -3.64 -19.22
C LYS A 130 -7.49 -3.34 -17.74
N GLY A 131 -6.46 -3.60 -16.93
CA GLY A 131 -6.52 -3.39 -15.48
C GLY A 131 -5.73 -4.40 -14.65
N MET A 132 -6.03 -4.44 -13.35
CA MET A 132 -5.35 -5.27 -12.35
C MET A 132 -6.12 -6.55 -12.07
N ALA A 133 -5.45 -7.70 -12.01
CA ALA A 133 -6.08 -9.01 -11.82
C ALA A 133 -6.04 -9.46 -10.34
N PHE A 134 -7.17 -9.91 -9.78
CA PHE A 134 -7.27 -10.20 -8.34
C PHE A 134 -7.33 -11.70 -8.03
N GLU A 135 -8.51 -12.31 -8.18
CA GLU A 135 -8.69 -13.74 -7.88
C GLU A 135 -8.24 -14.63 -9.04
N SER A 136 -8.46 -14.15 -10.27
CA SER A 136 -8.21 -14.90 -11.49
C SER A 136 -7.77 -13.98 -12.62
N MET A 137 -7.37 -14.61 -13.72
CA MET A 137 -7.06 -14.01 -15.00
C MET A 137 -8.15 -13.03 -15.52
N GLU A 138 -9.41 -13.25 -15.12
CA GLU A 138 -10.58 -12.52 -15.60
C GLU A 138 -11.23 -11.65 -14.51
N ASP A 139 -10.82 -11.78 -13.23
CA ASP A 139 -11.27 -10.89 -12.16
C ASP A 139 -10.47 -9.59 -12.17
N ILE A 140 -10.79 -8.73 -13.14
CA ILE A 140 -10.04 -7.51 -13.43
C ILE A 140 -10.72 -6.30 -12.80
N PHE A 141 -9.94 -5.50 -12.07
CA PHE A 141 -10.25 -4.10 -11.75
C PHE A 141 -9.83 -3.22 -12.92
N LYS A 142 -10.81 -2.75 -13.68
CA LYS A 142 -10.62 -2.03 -14.92
C LYS A 142 -10.17 -0.59 -14.68
N CYS A 143 -8.98 -0.27 -15.17
CA CYS A 143 -8.34 1.03 -14.96
C CYS A 143 -7.51 1.51 -16.16
N GLY A 144 -7.94 1.18 -17.37
CA GLY A 144 -7.33 1.64 -18.61
C GLY A 144 -7.53 3.13 -18.88
N ASN A 145 -6.73 3.69 -19.80
CA ASN A 145 -6.77 5.12 -20.17
C ASN A 145 -7.64 5.42 -21.40
N GLY A 146 -8.27 4.41 -22.01
CA GLY A 146 -9.10 4.56 -23.20
C GLY A 146 -8.41 4.26 -24.52
N ASP A 147 -7.11 3.99 -24.52
CA ASP A 147 -6.35 3.65 -25.73
C ASP A 147 -6.78 2.31 -26.33
N LEU A 148 -6.50 2.14 -27.62
CA LEU A 148 -6.61 0.83 -28.29
C LEU A 148 -5.33 0.04 -28.05
N ILE A 149 -5.48 -1.17 -27.54
CA ILE A 149 -4.37 -2.05 -27.18
C ILE A 149 -4.51 -3.36 -27.94
N GLU A 150 -3.38 -3.83 -28.47
CA GLU A 150 -3.25 -5.11 -29.14
C GLU A 150 -2.90 -6.20 -28.12
N ASP A 151 -3.81 -7.16 -27.94
CA ASP A 151 -3.59 -8.38 -27.16
C ASP A 151 -2.73 -9.36 -27.95
N ARG A 152 -1.44 -9.40 -27.60
CA ARG A 152 -0.45 -10.28 -28.24
C ARG A 152 -0.43 -11.70 -27.68
N HIS A 153 -1.25 -12.01 -26.68
CA HIS A 153 -1.33 -13.34 -26.07
C HIS A 153 -2.27 -14.31 -26.83
N VAL A 154 -3.04 -13.81 -27.79
CA VAL A 154 -3.99 -14.59 -28.61
C VAL A 154 -3.68 -14.43 -30.10
N LYS A 155 -3.86 -15.51 -30.89
CA LYS A 155 -3.73 -15.48 -32.35
C LYS A 155 -5.08 -15.83 -33.02
N PRO A 156 -5.59 -15.02 -33.97
CA PRO A 156 -5.05 -13.73 -34.40
C PRO A 156 -5.07 -12.69 -33.26
N PHE A 157 -4.16 -11.72 -33.31
CA PHE A 157 -4.10 -10.65 -32.31
C PHE A 157 -5.43 -9.94 -32.22
N LYS A 158 -5.88 -9.65 -31.00
CA LYS A 158 -7.15 -8.97 -30.74
C LYS A 158 -6.88 -7.54 -30.31
N VAL A 159 -7.50 -6.56 -30.97
CA VAL A 159 -7.47 -5.17 -30.51
C VAL A 159 -8.67 -4.91 -29.61
N PHE A 160 -8.43 -4.30 -28.45
CA PHE A 160 -9.48 -3.93 -27.51
C PHE A 160 -9.26 -2.50 -27.00
N LYS A 161 -10.33 -1.88 -26.50
CA LYS A 161 -10.25 -0.57 -25.84
C LYS A 161 -9.95 -0.74 -24.35
N ALA A 162 -8.95 -0.02 -23.84
CA ALA A 162 -8.55 0.00 -22.44
C ALA A 162 -9.58 0.75 -21.58
N THR A 163 -10.55 0.05 -21.00
CA THR A 163 -11.66 0.69 -20.25
C THR A 163 -11.34 0.91 -18.77
N SER A 164 -12.04 1.84 -18.13
CA SER A 164 -11.77 2.29 -16.75
C SER A 164 -12.96 2.14 -15.81
N GLU A 165 -13.97 1.31 -16.11
CA GLU A 165 -15.27 1.38 -15.41
C GLU A 165 -15.17 1.22 -13.89
N ASP A 166 -14.28 0.34 -13.40
CA ASP A 166 -14.10 0.16 -11.95
C ASP A 166 -13.41 1.38 -11.31
N LEU A 167 -12.40 1.94 -11.98
CA LEU A 167 -11.73 3.15 -11.52
C LEU A 167 -12.65 4.38 -11.56
N ASP A 168 -13.45 4.53 -12.62
CA ASP A 168 -14.37 5.65 -12.81
C ASP A 168 -15.49 5.64 -11.76
N THR A 169 -15.93 4.46 -11.33
CA THR A 169 -16.93 4.28 -10.26
C THR A 169 -16.32 4.29 -8.85
N THR A 170 -14.99 4.39 -8.73
CA THR A 170 -14.31 4.50 -7.43
C THR A 170 -14.39 5.93 -6.92
N ASN A 171 -14.93 6.11 -5.71
CA ASN A 171 -15.06 7.41 -5.07
C ASN A 171 -13.95 7.65 -4.03
N PHE A 172 -12.90 8.34 -4.44
CA PHE A 172 -11.75 8.59 -3.58
C PHE A 172 -12.08 9.59 -2.47
N SER A 173 -11.73 9.22 -1.23
CA SER A 173 -11.88 10.10 -0.07
C SER A 173 -11.01 11.37 -0.18
N GLN A 174 -11.41 12.43 0.53
CA GLN A 174 -10.61 13.66 0.63
C GLN A 174 -9.45 13.56 1.63
N ASN A 175 -9.22 12.37 2.20
CA ASN A 175 -8.13 12.14 3.13
C ASN A 175 -6.85 11.82 2.37
N TYR A 176 -5.73 12.31 2.90
CA TYR A 176 -4.43 12.01 2.30
C TYR A 176 -4.16 10.51 2.33
N LYS A 177 -3.79 9.95 1.18
CA LYS A 177 -3.55 8.51 0.99
C LYS A 177 -2.37 8.30 0.03
N ILE A 178 -1.64 7.22 0.25
CA ILE A 178 -0.65 6.71 -0.71
C ILE A 178 -1.24 5.48 -1.41
N VAL A 179 -1.17 5.46 -2.73
CA VAL A 179 -1.51 4.29 -3.55
C VAL A 179 -0.25 3.82 -4.26
N MET A 180 0.13 2.56 -4.04
CA MET A 180 1.19 1.90 -4.80
C MET A 180 0.58 0.87 -5.75
N LEU A 181 0.90 0.99 -7.04
CA LEU A 181 0.59 0.02 -8.06
C LEU A 181 1.88 -0.70 -8.46
N ASN A 182 2.13 -1.86 -7.85
CA ASN A 182 3.26 -2.74 -8.12
C ASN A 182 2.87 -3.79 -9.17
N CYS A 183 2.59 -3.36 -10.39
CA CYS A 183 2.15 -4.21 -11.47
C CYS A 183 2.64 -3.73 -12.84
N CYS A 184 2.62 -4.63 -13.82
CA CYS A 184 2.92 -4.30 -15.22
C CYS A 184 2.02 -3.16 -15.71
N ASP A 185 2.54 -2.33 -16.61
CA ASP A 185 1.80 -1.21 -17.22
C ASP A 185 1.33 -0.10 -16.24
N SER A 186 1.70 -0.20 -14.96
CA SER A 186 1.30 0.80 -13.96
C SER A 186 1.84 2.20 -14.23
N GLN A 187 3.02 2.32 -14.86
CA GLN A 187 3.60 3.59 -15.32
C GLN A 187 3.05 4.09 -16.65
N GLY A 188 2.53 3.19 -17.49
CA GLY A 188 1.99 3.51 -18.81
C GLY A 188 0.53 3.92 -18.71
N HIS A 189 -0.36 3.03 -19.14
CA HIS A 189 -1.78 3.33 -19.25
C HIS A 189 -2.42 3.65 -17.88
N PHE A 190 -2.03 2.96 -16.82
CA PHE A 190 -2.70 3.15 -15.52
C PHE A 190 -2.32 4.50 -14.89
N ARG A 191 -1.06 4.93 -14.97
CA ARG A 191 -0.66 6.22 -14.37
C ARG A 191 -1.53 7.37 -14.88
N GLN A 192 -1.86 7.38 -16.17
CA GLN A 192 -2.71 8.40 -16.78
C GLN A 192 -4.15 8.34 -16.25
N SER A 193 -4.78 7.17 -16.27
CA SER A 193 -6.18 7.00 -15.83
C SER A 193 -6.34 7.28 -14.34
N TRP A 194 -5.43 6.80 -13.50
CA TRP A 194 -5.43 7.03 -12.06
C TRP A 194 -5.20 8.50 -11.71
N THR A 195 -4.22 9.14 -12.35
CA THR A 195 -3.97 10.58 -12.14
C THR A 195 -5.17 11.43 -12.58
N ARG A 196 -5.82 11.08 -13.69
CA ARG A 196 -7.08 11.72 -14.12
C ARG A 196 -8.14 11.57 -13.04
N ARG A 197 -8.38 10.35 -12.57
CA ARG A 197 -9.43 10.07 -11.60
C ARG A 197 -9.20 10.77 -10.25
N PHE A 198 -7.96 10.83 -9.76
CA PHE A 198 -7.63 11.58 -8.55
C PHE A 198 -7.95 13.07 -8.69
N LYS A 199 -7.65 13.66 -9.85
CA LYS A 199 -7.96 15.07 -10.13
C LYS A 199 -9.47 15.31 -10.19
N GLU A 200 -10.22 14.46 -10.86
CA GLU A 200 -11.70 14.54 -10.93
C GLU A 200 -12.35 14.47 -9.55
N CYS A 201 -11.85 13.61 -8.66
CA CYS A 201 -12.32 13.51 -7.28
C CYS A 201 -11.77 14.62 -6.37
N GLY A 202 -10.79 15.42 -6.82
CA GLY A 202 -10.04 16.33 -5.96
C GLY A 202 -9.30 15.63 -4.81
N ALA A 203 -8.99 14.34 -4.98
CA ALA A 203 -8.46 13.50 -3.91
C ALA A 203 -6.95 13.75 -3.69
N PRO A 204 -6.50 14.01 -2.45
CA PRO A 204 -5.08 14.24 -2.15
C PRO A 204 -4.32 12.91 -2.06
N ILE A 205 -4.14 12.25 -3.20
CA ILE A 205 -3.51 10.93 -3.27
C ILE A 205 -2.14 11.02 -3.93
N GLU A 206 -1.16 10.35 -3.33
CA GLU A 206 0.15 10.12 -3.95
C GLU A 206 0.21 8.76 -4.63
N LEU A 207 0.61 8.76 -5.91
CA LEU A 207 0.70 7.56 -6.74
C LEU A 207 2.14 7.09 -6.90
N LEU A 208 2.44 5.91 -6.38
CA LEU A 208 3.65 5.16 -6.66
C LEU A 208 3.35 4.09 -7.70
N THR A 209 4.16 4.02 -8.75
CA THR A 209 3.99 3.09 -9.88
C THR A 209 5.36 2.50 -10.25
N VAL A 210 5.39 1.33 -10.89
CA VAL A 210 6.61 0.64 -11.32
C VAL A 210 6.61 0.41 -12.84
N GLU A 211 7.74 0.59 -13.53
CA GLU A 211 7.87 0.28 -14.96
C GLU A 211 8.56 -1.08 -15.12
N PHE A 212 8.22 -1.83 -16.17
CA PHE A 212 8.84 -3.10 -16.59
C PHE A 212 8.43 -4.37 -15.82
N PRO A 213 8.57 -5.58 -16.42
CA PRO A 213 7.84 -6.75 -15.99
C PRO A 213 8.17 -7.02 -14.52
N VAL A 214 7.08 -7.05 -13.77
CA VAL A 214 7.03 -7.34 -12.36
C VAL A 214 7.39 -8.81 -12.26
N PHE A 215 8.69 -9.09 -12.19
CA PHE A 215 9.20 -10.44 -11.96
C PHE A 215 8.74 -10.83 -10.56
N ASN A 216 7.63 -11.56 -10.56
CA ASN A 216 6.89 -12.15 -9.46
C ASN A 216 7.72 -12.50 -8.20
N ILE A 217 8.96 -12.96 -8.38
CA ILE A 217 9.85 -13.37 -7.29
C ILE A 217 10.36 -12.19 -6.44
N ALA A 218 10.49 -10.97 -6.97
CA ALA A 218 11.09 -9.83 -6.24
C ALA A 218 10.06 -8.81 -5.72
N ASP A 219 8.78 -9.01 -5.99
CA ASP A 219 7.74 -8.02 -5.71
C ASP A 219 7.48 -7.84 -4.23
N HIS A 220 7.51 -8.93 -3.47
CA HIS A 220 7.44 -8.90 -2.02
C HIS A 220 8.52 -8.01 -1.41
N ARG A 221 9.74 -8.03 -1.95
CA ARG A 221 10.84 -7.19 -1.45
C ARG A 221 10.55 -5.70 -1.67
N ARG A 222 9.96 -5.31 -2.79
CA ARG A 222 9.57 -3.91 -3.03
C ARG A 222 8.50 -3.46 -2.04
N VAL A 223 7.48 -4.28 -1.82
CA VAL A 223 6.43 -3.98 -0.83
C VAL A 223 7.03 -3.86 0.57
N LEU A 224 7.86 -4.81 0.98
CA LEU A 224 8.50 -4.80 2.30
C LEU A 224 9.47 -3.63 2.48
N ASN A 225 10.26 -3.29 1.45
CA ASN A 225 11.14 -2.12 1.48
C ASN A 225 10.34 -0.83 1.61
N LEU A 226 9.21 -0.71 0.90
CA LEU A 226 8.39 0.50 0.97
C LEU A 226 7.81 0.66 2.37
N LEU A 227 7.31 -0.42 2.94
CA LEU A 227 6.81 -0.42 4.30
C LEU A 227 7.91 -0.11 5.31
N ARG A 228 9.09 -0.70 5.16
CA ARG A 228 10.25 -0.36 6.00
C ARG A 228 10.57 1.13 5.93
N ASP A 229 10.62 1.71 4.73
CA ASP A 229 10.98 3.12 4.54
C ASP A 229 9.90 4.06 5.10
N VAL A 230 8.61 3.71 4.92
CA VAL A 230 7.47 4.42 5.51
C VAL A 230 7.52 4.37 7.04
N LEU A 231 7.77 3.17 7.60
CA LEU A 231 7.79 2.93 9.04
C LEU A 231 9.06 3.44 9.72
N ALA A 232 10.15 3.64 8.98
CA ALA A 232 11.33 4.38 9.42
C ALA A 232 11.05 5.90 9.50
N PHE A 233 9.85 6.35 9.10
CA PHE A 233 9.45 7.75 9.02
C PHE A 233 10.45 8.60 8.23
N ALA A 234 11.05 8.01 7.19
CA ALA A 234 11.88 8.77 6.27
C ALA A 234 11.04 9.88 5.63
N ASP A 235 11.70 10.98 5.27
CA ASP A 235 11.06 12.07 4.56
C ASP A 235 10.37 11.56 3.29
N TRP A 236 9.06 11.82 3.14
CA TRP A 236 8.27 11.28 2.04
C TRP A 236 8.83 11.65 0.67
N LYS A 237 9.38 12.86 0.53
CA LYS A 237 10.03 13.29 -0.71
C LYS A 237 11.23 12.38 -1.03
N THR A 238 12.02 12.00 -0.03
CA THR A 238 13.11 11.04 -0.18
C THR A 238 12.61 9.65 -0.57
N ILE A 239 11.60 9.12 0.13
CA ILE A 239 10.98 7.81 -0.20
C ILE A 239 10.49 7.84 -1.65
N LYS A 240 9.64 8.80 -1.99
CA LYS A 240 9.07 8.95 -3.32
C LYS A 240 10.15 9.06 -4.40
N ASN A 241 11.16 9.89 -4.19
CA ASN A 241 12.27 10.03 -5.13
C ASN A 241 13.05 8.73 -5.33
N ASN A 242 13.25 7.92 -4.27
CA ASN A 242 13.93 6.63 -4.41
C ASN A 242 13.13 5.71 -5.32
N TYR A 243 11.84 5.52 -5.00
CA TYR A 243 10.94 4.68 -5.80
C TYR A 243 10.79 5.22 -7.23
N GLU A 244 10.70 6.54 -7.41
CA GLU A 244 10.56 7.15 -8.73
C GLU A 244 11.86 7.10 -9.55
N SER A 245 13.02 7.22 -8.90
CA SER A 245 14.32 7.14 -9.59
C SER A 245 14.66 5.72 -10.03
N GLU A 246 14.17 4.71 -9.33
CA GLU A 246 14.34 3.31 -9.72
C GLU A 246 13.56 2.94 -10.98
N ILE A 247 12.45 3.63 -11.26
CA ILE A 247 11.65 3.45 -12.48
C ILE A 247 12.53 3.60 -13.72
N HIS A 248 13.35 4.66 -13.77
CA HIS A 248 14.13 5.03 -14.95
C HIS A 248 15.56 4.48 -14.95
N LYS A 249 16.15 4.19 -13.78
CA LYS A 249 17.46 3.51 -13.69
C LYS A 249 17.41 2.07 -14.20
N ARG A 250 16.26 1.40 -14.06
CA ARG A 250 16.04 0.04 -14.54
C ARG A 250 15.75 -0.06 -16.04
N LYS A 251 15.78 1.06 -16.79
CA LYS A 251 15.76 1.02 -18.26
C LYS A 251 17.03 0.44 -18.88
N ASN A 252 18.11 0.17 -18.12
CA ASN A 252 19.28 -0.47 -18.72
C ASN A 252 20.19 -1.37 -17.84
N HIS A 253 20.07 -1.48 -16.52
CA HIS A 253 20.82 -2.52 -15.78
C HIS A 253 20.13 -2.92 -14.46
N LEU A 254 19.73 -4.19 -14.38
CA LEU A 254 19.45 -4.88 -13.11
C LEU A 254 20.78 -4.98 -12.34
N ILE A 255 20.96 -4.15 -11.29
CA ILE A 255 21.92 -4.51 -10.24
C ILE A 255 21.23 -5.56 -9.39
N ILE A 256 21.46 -6.82 -9.79
CA ILE A 256 21.39 -7.98 -8.93
C ILE A 256 22.47 -7.75 -7.87
N ASP A 257 22.07 -7.55 -6.63
CA ASP A 257 22.98 -7.79 -5.52
C ASP A 257 23.41 -9.26 -5.64
N SER A 258 24.72 -9.52 -5.73
CA SER A 258 25.32 -10.75 -6.29
C SER A 258 25.10 -12.04 -5.46
N ALA A 259 24.12 -12.07 -4.57
CA ALA A 259 23.89 -13.17 -3.66
C ALA A 259 22.91 -14.25 -4.17
N TYR A 260 22.30 -14.12 -5.35
CA TYR A 260 21.47 -15.20 -5.91
C TYR A 260 21.39 -15.14 -7.44
N ASN A 261 22.10 -16.05 -8.12
CA ASN A 261 21.98 -16.27 -9.56
C ASN A 261 20.76 -17.16 -9.82
N HIS A 262 19.66 -16.57 -10.29
CA HIS A 262 18.57 -17.34 -10.87
C HIS A 262 19.08 -17.99 -12.16
N THR A 263 18.91 -19.31 -12.28
CA THR A 263 19.25 -20.05 -13.51
C THR A 263 18.01 -20.15 -14.40
N GLU A 264 18.17 -20.37 -15.71
CA GLU A 264 17.07 -20.54 -16.67
C GLU A 264 16.05 -21.63 -16.26
N ALA A 265 16.43 -22.55 -15.37
CA ALA A 265 15.54 -23.55 -14.79
C ALA A 265 14.43 -22.95 -13.89
N ASP A 266 14.65 -21.77 -13.29
CA ASP A 266 13.65 -21.09 -12.45
C ASP A 266 12.48 -20.51 -13.28
N PHE A 267 12.65 -20.42 -14.61
CA PHE A 267 11.64 -19.90 -15.54
C PHE A 267 10.92 -21.02 -16.32
N ALA A 268 11.26 -22.29 -16.10
CA ALA A 268 10.77 -23.40 -16.91
C ALA A 268 9.48 -24.07 -16.38
N MET A 269 8.87 -23.58 -15.29
CA MET A 269 7.62 -24.15 -14.77
C MET A 269 6.42 -23.29 -15.15
N ASP A 270 5.92 -23.47 -16.37
CA ASP A 270 4.53 -23.17 -16.74
C ASP A 270 4.11 -23.95 -18.02
N SER A 271 4.60 -25.19 -18.14
CA SER A 271 4.14 -26.12 -19.19
C SER A 271 3.66 -27.45 -18.62
N ALA A 272 3.06 -27.43 -17.43
CA ALA A 272 2.30 -28.56 -16.92
C ALA A 272 1.08 -28.06 -16.13
N PHE A 273 -0.10 -28.41 -16.65
CA PHE A 273 -1.47 -28.30 -16.14
C PHE A 273 -2.28 -27.06 -16.58
#